data_AF-A0A5N5PBH5-F1
#
_entry.id   AF-A0A5N5PBH5-F1
#
_cell.length_a   1.000
_cell.length_b   1.000
_cell.length_c   1.000
_cell.angle_alpha   90.00
_cell.angle_beta   90.00
_cell.angle_gamma   90.00
#
_symmetry.space_group_name_H-M   'P 1'
#
loop_
_entity.id
_entity.type
_entity.pdbx_description
1 polymer ?
#
loop_
_entity_poly.entity_id
_entity_poly.type
_entity_poly.pdbx_seq_one_letter_code
_entity_poly.pdbx_strand_id
1 'polypeptide(L)'
;MSACGEESAPGVSNTSGKGNVRKCRALCGVCKRMYREPKLLSCLHTFCADCIRELERFSPLSAAREQAQSVTVLCPECDSEVELPRSGVDGLAADPLALDEVFMETLLLEKSAACDLCGDAEAEAQQRCEVCSLNLCDFCSQAHRRQKKTSSHAIHSLEELKRQGRLSRPVLCSLHPGQELRLFCETCDLTVCLECAATFHRDHRCSPTHEVIHQHGDRIRELVSRRLRPRLVRLEEALRCVEVSQEAWQSRAEEMAREIQAFAQAYTSAVATHCRSLLRSLEDLRLQRRNQLQLQRAQLQQALFDIRGSVDFAERLLTCGSEAEILSVKGVTTRRLMSLLEMGYDPHVTPVSHDSGSNICFLPQELAGQVEGFPMVGVLQAKTVDPSKCTIQGEGVQQCVEGQKCEFTLISRDSAGELMGKGGDSVLVSIIHTEKKECKVETTVIDNSDGSYAVSYTPKEPGFYSVWVCVKAQHVKGSPFVLKVKRKFQRHHGIFHCCSFCSSGGAKEARCGCPGTMPGGFRGCGHGHKGHPGKPHWSCCGSVLESSECVRSLVSGSHRGHVRTVEL
;
A
#
# COMPACT_ATOMS: atom_id res chain seq x y z
N MET A 1 -13.14 -44.96 13.49
CA MET A 1 -12.86 -44.60 14.89
C MET A 1 -13.25 -43.14 15.07
N SER A 2 -14.33 -42.91 15.83
CA SER A 2 -14.76 -41.67 16.52
C SER A 2 -14.82 -40.37 15.70
N ALA A 3 -15.94 -39.79 15.27
CA ALA A 3 -17.24 -39.47 15.89
C ALA A 3 -17.15 -38.55 17.13
N CYS A 4 -17.23 -37.24 16.89
CA CYS A 4 -17.72 -36.11 17.71
C CYS A 4 -17.80 -34.92 16.72
N GLY A 5 -18.90 -34.25 16.38
CA GLY A 5 -20.17 -34.07 17.08
C GLY A 5 -20.18 -32.68 17.73
N GLU A 6 -20.18 -31.60 16.95
CA GLU A 6 -20.45 -30.25 17.45
C GLU A 6 -21.58 -29.59 16.66
N GLU A 7 -22.53 -29.11 17.44
CA GLU A 7 -23.88 -28.70 17.08
C GLU A 7 -23.89 -27.33 16.40
N SER A 8 -24.57 -27.27 15.26
CA SER A 8 -24.97 -26.04 14.58
C SER A 8 -26.02 -25.29 15.42
N ALA A 9 -25.64 -24.16 15.99
CA ALA A 9 -26.56 -23.21 16.62
C ALA A 9 -27.55 -22.63 15.58
N PRO A 10 -28.86 -22.59 15.85
CA PRO A 10 -29.81 -21.95 14.96
C PRO A 10 -29.72 -20.43 15.14
N GLY A 11 -29.63 -19.73 14.00
CA GLY A 11 -29.61 -18.27 13.94
C GLY A 11 -30.80 -17.66 14.66
N VAL A 12 -30.50 -16.74 15.56
CA VAL A 12 -31.48 -15.86 16.21
C VAL A 12 -32.03 -14.93 15.13
N SER A 13 -33.18 -15.32 14.56
CA SER A 13 -33.98 -14.46 13.71
C SER A 13 -34.53 -13.33 14.57
N ASN A 14 -33.96 -12.15 14.38
CA ASN A 14 -34.37 -10.91 15.02
C ASN A 14 -35.69 -10.45 14.40
N THR A 15 -36.80 -11.11 14.76
CA THR A 15 -38.14 -10.62 14.49
C THR A 15 -38.51 -9.64 15.58
N SER A 16 -38.20 -8.36 15.33
CA SER A 16 -38.77 -7.22 16.04
C SER A 16 -40.27 -7.14 15.76
N GLY A 17 -41.01 -8.11 16.28
CA GLY A 17 -42.45 -8.02 16.44
C GLY A 17 -42.71 -6.95 17.50
N LYS A 18 -43.01 -5.72 17.06
CA LYS A 18 -43.78 -4.75 17.85
C LYS A 18 -45.18 -5.31 18.07
N GLY A 19 -45.28 -6.41 18.82
CA GLY A 19 -46.48 -6.82 19.51
C GLY A 19 -46.74 -5.73 20.52
N ASN A 20 -47.84 -5.01 20.34
CA ASN A 20 -48.29 -3.97 21.25
C ASN A 20 -48.65 -4.64 22.58
N VAL A 21 -47.63 -4.92 23.42
CA VAL A 21 -47.81 -5.39 24.79
C VAL A 21 -48.49 -4.25 25.50
N ARG A 22 -49.81 -4.35 25.64
CA ARG A 22 -50.62 -3.43 26.42
C ARG A 22 -50.04 -3.47 27.83
N LYS A 23 -49.21 -2.48 28.19
CA LYS A 23 -48.72 -2.32 29.56
C LYS A 23 -49.96 -2.25 30.46
N CYS A 24 -50.20 -3.32 31.22
CA CYS A 24 -51.26 -3.35 32.21
C CYS A 24 -50.91 -2.30 33.26
N ARG A 25 -51.62 -1.17 33.23
CA ARG A 25 -51.35 -0.04 34.12
C ARG A 25 -51.66 -0.35 35.58
N ALA A 26 -52.45 -1.40 35.83
CA ALA A 26 -52.80 -1.93 37.14
C ALA A 26 -51.66 -2.63 37.92
N LEU A 27 -50.49 -2.84 37.33
CA LEU A 27 -49.41 -3.63 37.94
C LEU A 27 -48.32 -2.73 38.55
N CYS A 28 -47.87 -3.12 39.74
CA CYS A 28 -46.73 -2.47 40.40
C CYS A 28 -45.41 -2.82 39.72
N GLY A 29 -44.60 -1.79 39.43
CA GLY A 29 -43.28 -1.93 38.81
C GLY A 29 -42.27 -2.79 39.59
N VAL A 30 -42.46 -2.95 40.91
CA VAL A 30 -41.56 -3.71 41.80
C VAL A 30 -42.01 -5.18 41.91
N CYS A 31 -43.17 -5.45 42.51
CA CYS A 31 -43.62 -6.84 42.73
C CYS A 31 -44.27 -7.49 41.50
N LYS A 32 -44.51 -6.72 40.42
CA LYS A 32 -45.17 -7.14 39.17
C LYS A 32 -46.58 -7.75 39.39
N ARG A 33 -47.21 -7.48 40.55
CA ARG A 33 -48.59 -7.87 40.89
C ARG A 33 -49.50 -6.65 40.82
N MET A 34 -50.81 -6.88 40.82
CA MET A 34 -51.80 -5.81 40.90
C MET A 34 -51.57 -4.95 42.14
N TYR A 35 -51.79 -3.63 42.03
CA TYR A 35 -51.55 -2.72 43.15
C TYR A 35 -52.34 -3.10 44.39
N ARG A 36 -51.62 -3.20 45.52
CA ARG A 36 -52.18 -3.33 46.86
C ARG A 36 -51.73 -2.14 47.66
N GLU A 37 -52.69 -1.34 48.11
CA GLU A 37 -52.42 -0.06 48.80
C GLU A 37 -51.41 0.82 48.03
N PRO A 38 -51.73 1.26 46.80
CA PRO A 38 -50.81 2.05 46.00
C PRO A 38 -50.56 3.43 46.61
N LYS A 39 -49.28 3.81 46.72
CA LYS A 39 -48.83 5.11 47.19
C LYS A 39 -48.06 5.83 46.08
N LEU A 40 -48.27 7.13 45.96
CA LEU A 40 -47.64 8.02 45.00
C LEU A 40 -46.35 8.62 45.60
N LEU A 41 -45.24 8.49 44.88
CA LEU A 41 -43.99 9.18 45.21
C LEU A 41 -43.97 10.61 44.64
N SER A 42 -43.09 11.47 45.15
CA SER A 42 -42.96 12.86 44.66
C SER A 42 -42.53 12.96 43.19
N CYS A 43 -41.89 11.92 42.65
CA CYS A 43 -41.55 11.79 41.23
C CYS A 43 -42.73 11.33 40.34
N LEU A 44 -43.93 11.19 40.90
CA LEU A 44 -45.18 10.80 40.24
C LEU A 44 -45.27 9.32 39.80
N HIS A 45 -44.37 8.47 40.28
CA HIS A 45 -44.49 7.01 40.11
C HIS A 45 -45.22 6.39 41.31
N THR A 46 -45.96 5.31 41.05
CA THR A 46 -46.83 4.64 42.01
C THR A 46 -46.33 3.22 42.29
N PHE A 47 -46.30 2.83 43.57
CA PHE A 47 -45.91 1.49 44.01
C PHE A 47 -46.80 1.01 45.16
N CYS A 48 -46.86 -0.30 45.40
CA CYS A 48 -47.53 -0.83 46.61
C CYS A 48 -46.82 -0.33 47.87
N ALA A 49 -47.57 -0.03 48.93
CA ALA A 49 -46.99 0.42 50.20
C ALA A 49 -45.91 -0.55 50.71
N ASP A 50 -46.17 -1.86 50.67
CA ASP A 50 -45.18 -2.89 51.07
C ASP A 50 -43.91 -2.84 50.23
N CYS A 51 -44.03 -2.67 48.91
CA CYS A 51 -42.87 -2.55 48.02
C CYS A 51 -42.03 -1.32 48.33
N ILE A 52 -42.65 -0.19 48.72
CA ILE A 52 -41.91 1.01 49.13
C ILE A 52 -41.21 0.79 50.47
N ARG A 53 -41.83 0.06 51.41
CA ARG A 53 -41.23 -0.27 52.72
C ARG A 53 -39.98 -1.14 52.58
N GLU A 54 -39.91 -1.95 51.53
CA GLU A 54 -38.80 -2.84 51.16
C GLU A 54 -37.70 -2.15 50.34
N LEU A 55 -37.93 -0.93 49.82
CA LEU A 55 -36.89 -0.19 49.11
C LEU A 55 -35.71 0.14 50.04
N GLU A 56 -34.51 0.11 49.47
CA GLU A 56 -33.29 0.45 50.20
C GLU A 56 -33.37 1.89 50.73
N ARG A 57 -33.31 2.01 52.05
CA ARG A 57 -33.19 3.29 52.74
C ARG A 57 -31.72 3.68 52.74
N PHE A 58 -31.41 4.84 52.19
CA PHE A 58 -30.09 5.43 52.38
C PHE A 58 -30.27 6.76 53.12
N SER A 59 -29.38 7.05 54.06
CA SER A 59 -29.29 8.36 54.69
C SER A 59 -28.11 9.08 54.03
N PRO A 60 -28.29 10.26 53.43
CA PRO A 60 -27.15 10.99 52.90
C PRO A 60 -26.17 11.29 54.03
N LEU A 61 -24.89 10.98 53.81
CA LEU A 61 -23.76 11.12 54.74
C LEU A 61 -23.48 12.58 55.20
N SER A 62 -24.40 13.52 54.99
CA SER A 62 -24.21 14.96 55.22
C SER A 62 -25.15 15.59 56.26
N ALA A 63 -26.08 14.86 56.89
CA ALA A 63 -26.96 15.41 57.92
C ALA A 63 -26.50 15.07 59.36
N ALA A 64 -25.29 15.47 59.71
CA ALA A 64 -24.88 15.57 61.11
C ALA A 64 -25.44 16.88 61.70
N ARG A 65 -26.72 16.86 62.10
CA ARG A 65 -27.28 17.78 63.11
C ARG A 65 -28.63 17.27 63.59
N GLU A 66 -28.71 17.08 64.90
CA GLU A 66 -29.84 16.59 65.66
C GLU A 66 -31.10 17.42 65.38
N GLN A 67 -32.03 16.89 64.56
CA GLN A 67 -33.49 16.99 64.71
C GLN A 67 -34.21 16.37 63.49
N ALA A 68 -34.92 15.26 63.72
CA ALA A 68 -35.83 14.51 62.83
C ALA A 68 -35.19 13.73 61.66
N GLN A 69 -35.13 12.40 61.81
CA GLN A 69 -34.73 11.43 60.78
C GLN A 69 -35.73 11.45 59.60
N SER A 70 -35.44 12.17 58.51
CA SER A 70 -36.12 11.96 57.23
C SER A 70 -35.47 10.77 56.52
N VAL A 71 -36.28 9.81 56.09
CA VAL A 71 -35.82 8.61 55.37
C VAL A 71 -35.97 8.87 53.88
N THR A 72 -34.89 8.74 53.10
CA THR A 72 -34.92 8.89 51.64
C THR A 72 -34.85 7.54 50.93
N VAL A 73 -35.60 7.39 49.83
CA VAL A 73 -35.61 6.21 48.96
C VAL A 73 -35.42 6.61 47.51
N LEU A 74 -34.86 5.72 46.69
CA LEU A 74 -34.76 5.90 45.23
C LEU A 74 -35.97 5.29 44.53
N CYS A 75 -36.55 6.04 43.59
CA CYS A 75 -37.60 5.51 42.73
C CYS A 75 -37.02 4.50 41.72
N PRO A 76 -37.49 3.24 41.67
CA PRO A 76 -36.98 2.23 40.73
C PRO A 76 -37.23 2.52 39.25
N GLU A 77 -38.12 3.47 38.92
CA GLU A 77 -38.49 3.77 37.53
C GLU A 77 -37.76 4.98 36.94
N CYS A 78 -37.27 5.91 37.78
CA CYS A 78 -36.65 7.15 37.31
C CYS A 78 -35.45 7.60 38.14
N ASP A 79 -35.01 6.77 39.09
CA ASP A 79 -33.88 6.99 40.00
C ASP A 79 -33.93 8.31 40.78
N SER A 80 -35.11 8.93 40.87
CA SER A 80 -35.30 10.16 41.62
C SER A 80 -35.28 9.89 43.13
N GLU A 81 -34.59 10.76 43.86
CA GLU A 81 -34.56 10.76 45.32
C GLU A 81 -35.90 11.26 45.89
N VAL A 82 -36.52 10.46 46.74
CA VAL A 82 -37.84 10.75 47.34
C VAL A 82 -37.72 10.73 48.86
N GLU A 83 -38.02 11.86 49.49
CA GLU A 83 -38.10 11.96 50.94
C GLU A 83 -39.43 11.41 51.46
N LEU A 84 -39.37 10.44 52.39
CA LEU A 84 -40.56 9.90 53.05
C LEU A 84 -41.02 10.83 54.18
N PRO A 85 -42.34 11.06 54.33
CA PRO A 85 -42.90 11.78 55.47
C PRO A 85 -42.50 11.17 56.81
N ARG A 86 -42.64 11.94 57.90
CA ARG A 86 -42.35 11.47 59.27
C ARG A 86 -43.19 10.25 59.69
N SER A 87 -44.39 10.12 59.11
CA SER A 87 -45.27 8.96 59.25
C SER A 87 -44.89 7.77 58.34
N GLY A 88 -43.71 7.82 57.70
CA GLY A 88 -43.22 6.81 56.78
C GLY A 88 -44.08 6.69 55.53
N VAL A 89 -44.12 5.47 54.98
CA VAL A 89 -44.87 5.14 53.75
C VAL A 89 -46.38 5.40 53.90
N ASP A 90 -46.91 5.30 55.11
CA ASP A 90 -48.33 5.53 55.39
C ASP A 90 -48.74 6.99 55.21
N GLY A 91 -47.77 7.91 55.33
CA GLY A 91 -47.94 9.34 55.08
C GLY A 91 -47.96 9.75 53.62
N LEU A 92 -47.59 8.86 52.69
CA LEU A 92 -47.65 9.15 51.27
C LEU A 92 -49.10 9.18 50.78
N ALA A 93 -49.36 10.04 49.79
CA ALA A 93 -50.67 10.10 49.15
C ALA A 93 -50.99 8.75 48.51
N ALA A 94 -52.16 8.18 48.81
CA ALA A 94 -52.66 7.05 48.05
C ALA A 94 -52.93 7.48 46.61
N ASP A 95 -52.73 6.58 45.64
CA ASP A 95 -53.08 6.81 44.23
C ASP A 95 -54.46 6.18 43.94
N PRO A 96 -55.56 6.96 43.90
CA PRO A 96 -56.88 6.43 43.63
C PRO A 96 -57.01 5.94 42.18
N LEU A 97 -56.24 6.51 41.25
CA LEU A 97 -56.31 6.15 39.84
C LEU A 97 -55.71 4.77 39.61
N ALA A 98 -54.62 4.43 40.29
CA ALA A 98 -54.07 3.08 40.27
C ALA A 98 -55.05 2.01 40.82
N LEU A 99 -55.83 2.35 41.85
CA LEU A 99 -56.87 1.46 42.38
C LEU A 99 -58.04 1.29 41.40
N ASP A 100 -58.43 2.35 40.70
CA ASP A 100 -59.43 2.28 39.64
C ASP A 100 -58.95 1.40 38.48
N GLU A 101 -57.68 1.50 38.10
CA GLU A 101 -57.06 0.63 37.09
C GLU A 101 -57.02 -0.84 37.52
N VAL A 102 -56.68 -1.14 38.78
CA VAL A 102 -56.76 -2.49 39.35
C VAL A 102 -58.18 -3.03 39.24
N PHE A 103 -59.18 -2.26 39.67
CA PHE A 103 -60.57 -2.70 39.61
C PHE A 103 -61.04 -2.94 38.17
N MET A 104 -60.73 -2.02 37.25
CA MET A 104 -61.08 -2.17 35.84
C MET A 104 -60.41 -3.39 35.21
N GLU A 105 -59.15 -3.65 35.54
CA GLU A 105 -58.43 -4.84 35.06
C GLU A 105 -59.03 -6.13 35.65
N THR A 106 -59.38 -6.16 36.95
CA THR A 106 -60.09 -7.29 37.57
C THR A 106 -61.43 -7.55 36.89
N LEU A 107 -62.22 -6.51 36.61
CA LEU A 107 -63.50 -6.64 35.91
C LEU A 107 -63.39 -7.10 34.44
N LEU A 108 -62.25 -6.87 33.79
CA LEU A 108 -62.00 -7.29 32.41
C LEU A 108 -61.44 -8.72 32.35
N LEU A 109 -60.67 -9.12 33.36
CA LEU A 109 -60.11 -10.47 33.49
C LEU A 109 -61.14 -11.49 34.01
N GLU A 110 -61.96 -11.10 34.99
CA GLU A 110 -63.05 -11.91 35.52
C GLU A 110 -64.32 -11.67 34.68
N LYS A 111 -64.79 -12.71 33.97
CA LYS A 111 -65.95 -12.60 33.08
C LYS A 111 -67.21 -12.13 33.83
N SER A 112 -67.34 -12.47 35.11
CA SER A 112 -68.41 -12.03 36.01
C SER A 112 -67.85 -11.78 37.42
N ALA A 113 -68.29 -10.68 38.06
CA ALA A 113 -68.00 -10.41 39.47
C ALA A 113 -69.05 -11.13 40.32
N ALA A 114 -68.69 -11.69 41.47
CA ALA A 114 -69.65 -12.32 42.38
C ALA A 114 -70.44 -11.26 43.19
N CYS A 115 -71.65 -11.61 43.60
CA CYS A 115 -72.45 -10.79 44.50
C CYS A 115 -71.91 -10.85 45.94
N ASP A 116 -71.66 -9.68 46.55
CA ASP A 116 -71.05 -9.56 47.88
C ASP A 116 -72.04 -9.86 49.03
N LEU A 117 -73.35 -9.89 48.76
CA LEU A 117 -74.39 -9.97 49.78
C LEU A 117 -75.10 -11.32 49.90
N CYS A 118 -74.95 -12.21 48.91
CA CYS A 118 -75.51 -13.56 48.98
C CYS A 118 -74.41 -14.60 49.19
N GLY A 119 -74.72 -15.68 49.90
CA GLY A 119 -73.80 -16.81 50.09
C GLY A 119 -73.63 -17.68 48.84
N ASP A 120 -74.34 -17.36 47.76
CA ASP A 120 -74.32 -18.09 46.50
C ASP A 120 -73.12 -17.64 45.66
N ALA A 121 -72.04 -18.44 45.65
CA ALA A 121 -70.82 -18.15 44.90
C ALA A 121 -71.03 -18.09 43.36
N GLU A 122 -72.15 -18.63 42.86
CA GLU A 122 -72.54 -18.59 41.44
C GLU A 122 -73.43 -17.38 41.08
N ALA A 123 -73.84 -16.57 42.06
CA ALA A 123 -74.67 -15.40 41.79
C ALA A 123 -73.81 -14.28 41.17
N GLU A 124 -73.94 -14.12 39.86
CA GLU A 124 -73.27 -13.06 39.12
C GLU A 124 -73.82 -11.69 39.52
N ALA A 125 -72.94 -10.81 39.95
CA ALA A 125 -73.24 -9.40 40.13
C ALA A 125 -73.42 -8.75 38.75
N GLN A 126 -74.52 -8.04 38.59
CA GLN A 126 -74.81 -7.23 37.41
C GLN A 126 -74.77 -5.73 37.73
N GLN A 127 -74.91 -5.40 39.01
CA GLN A 127 -75.10 -4.05 39.51
C GLN A 127 -74.04 -3.76 40.58
N ARG A 128 -73.61 -2.52 40.71
CA ARG A 128 -72.70 -2.08 41.77
C ARG A 128 -73.28 -0.85 42.44
N CYS A 129 -73.34 -0.88 43.76
CA CYS A 129 -73.70 0.27 44.57
C CYS A 129 -72.45 1.13 44.81
N GLU A 130 -72.46 2.40 44.39
CA GLU A 130 -71.34 3.33 44.60
C GLU A 130 -71.11 3.63 46.08
N VAL A 131 -72.21 3.91 46.80
CA VAL A 131 -72.15 4.34 48.19
C VAL A 131 -71.69 3.20 49.12
N CYS A 132 -72.15 1.97 48.87
CA CYS A 132 -71.72 0.81 49.65
C CYS A 132 -70.47 0.13 49.12
N SER A 133 -70.02 0.47 47.90
CA SER A 133 -68.93 -0.22 47.21
C SER A 133 -69.13 -1.74 47.03
N LEU A 134 -70.38 -2.20 47.02
CA LEU A 134 -70.76 -3.62 46.89
C LEU A 134 -71.21 -3.95 45.46
N ASN A 135 -70.79 -5.11 44.96
CA ASN A 135 -71.29 -5.78 43.78
C ASN A 135 -72.52 -6.60 44.15
N LEU A 136 -73.60 -6.44 43.40
CA LEU A 136 -74.93 -6.95 43.72
C LEU A 136 -75.48 -7.71 42.51
N CYS A 137 -75.97 -8.94 42.75
CA CYS A 137 -76.86 -9.60 41.79
C CYS A 137 -78.20 -8.84 41.72
N ASP A 138 -79.01 -9.13 40.71
CA ASP A 138 -80.29 -8.43 40.52
C ASP A 138 -81.18 -8.47 41.76
N PHE A 139 -81.26 -9.62 42.42
CA PHE A 139 -82.07 -9.79 43.63
C PHE A 139 -81.55 -8.93 44.80
N CYS A 140 -80.25 -9.00 45.09
CA CYS A 140 -79.63 -8.21 46.15
C CYS A 140 -79.69 -6.72 45.85
N SER A 141 -79.61 -6.30 44.58
CA SER A 141 -79.74 -4.89 44.19
C SER A 141 -81.14 -4.33 44.47
N GLN A 142 -82.18 -5.13 44.22
CA GLN A 142 -83.57 -4.75 44.49
C GLN A 142 -83.84 -4.70 46.00
N ALA A 143 -83.32 -5.67 46.75
CA ALA A 143 -83.39 -5.65 48.21
C ALA A 143 -82.68 -4.42 48.80
N HIS A 144 -81.50 -4.09 48.26
CA HIS A 144 -80.70 -2.92 48.63
C HIS A 144 -81.46 -1.61 48.40
N ARG A 145 -82.19 -1.47 47.30
CA ARG A 145 -83.03 -0.27 47.05
C ARG A 145 -84.24 -0.16 47.98
N ARG A 146 -84.73 -1.28 48.52
CA ARG A 146 -85.93 -1.31 49.37
C ARG A 146 -85.66 -1.04 50.84
N GLN A 147 -84.40 -1.15 51.28
CA GLN A 147 -84.04 -0.83 52.66
C GLN A 147 -83.94 0.69 52.88
N LYS A 148 -84.55 1.16 53.98
CA LYS A 148 -84.64 2.60 54.32
C LYS A 148 -83.27 3.30 54.42
N LYS A 149 -82.20 2.56 54.71
CA LYS A 149 -80.83 3.09 54.86
C LYS A 149 -80.06 3.17 53.55
N THR A 150 -80.46 2.44 52.52
CA THR A 150 -79.69 2.26 51.27
C THR A 150 -80.52 2.59 50.01
N SER A 151 -81.78 2.99 50.18
CA SER A 151 -82.71 3.32 49.08
C SER A 151 -82.27 4.52 48.24
N SER A 152 -81.50 5.44 48.82
CA SER A 152 -80.95 6.61 48.12
C SER A 152 -79.57 6.34 47.51
N HIS A 153 -79.03 5.13 47.62
CA HIS A 153 -77.72 4.84 47.08
C HIS A 153 -77.78 4.70 45.56
N ALA A 154 -76.84 5.36 44.87
CA ALA A 154 -76.67 5.18 43.44
C ALA A 154 -76.17 3.76 43.13
N ILE A 155 -76.83 3.08 42.20
CA ILE A 155 -76.48 1.73 41.74
C ILE A 155 -76.34 1.79 40.22
N HIS A 156 -75.18 1.36 39.71
CA HIS A 156 -74.83 1.36 38.29
C HIS A 156 -74.65 -0.06 37.77
N SER A 157 -74.89 -0.26 36.47
CA SER A 157 -74.62 -1.56 35.86
C SER A 157 -73.12 -1.76 35.67
N LEU A 158 -72.62 -2.98 35.93
CA LEU A 158 -71.21 -3.31 35.75
C LEU A 158 -70.79 -3.23 34.27
N GLU A 159 -71.70 -3.50 33.33
CA GLU A 159 -71.44 -3.34 31.89
C GLU A 159 -71.23 -1.88 31.47
N GLU A 160 -71.98 -0.95 32.05
CA GLU A 160 -71.83 0.48 31.79
C GLU A 160 -70.54 1.02 32.40
N LEU A 161 -70.19 0.56 33.61
CA LEU A 161 -68.88 0.85 34.22
C LEU A 161 -67.71 0.30 33.38
N LYS A 162 -67.85 -0.92 32.82
CA LYS A 162 -66.88 -1.49 31.86
C LYS A 162 -66.69 -0.60 30.62
N ARG A 163 -67.76 0.04 30.13
CA ARG A 163 -67.72 0.94 28.96
C ARG A 163 -67.17 2.33 29.29
N GLN A 164 -67.50 2.87 30.46
CA GLN A 164 -67.07 4.20 30.89
C GLN A 164 -65.62 4.23 31.40
N GLY A 165 -65.11 3.11 31.90
CA GLY A 165 -63.69 2.94 32.24
C GLY A 165 -63.21 3.72 33.47
N ARG A 166 -64.13 4.26 34.28
CA ARG A 166 -63.82 5.07 35.46
C ARG A 166 -64.81 4.78 36.57
N LEU A 167 -64.32 4.78 37.81
CA LEU A 167 -65.15 4.71 39.00
C LEU A 167 -65.15 6.06 39.72
N SER A 168 -66.32 6.52 40.15
CA SER A 168 -66.48 7.63 41.09
C SER A 168 -66.50 7.09 42.52
N ARG A 169 -65.33 6.82 43.10
CA ARG A 169 -65.23 6.44 44.52
C ARG A 169 -65.02 7.69 45.38
N PRO A 170 -65.75 7.83 46.50
CA PRO A 170 -65.44 8.90 47.44
C PRO A 170 -64.05 8.64 48.05
N VAL A 171 -63.22 9.68 48.10
CA VAL A 171 -61.92 9.60 48.78
C VAL A 171 -62.16 9.77 50.27
N LEU A 172 -61.79 8.73 51.04
CA LEU A 172 -62.04 8.69 52.48
C LEU A 172 -60.84 9.22 53.27
N CYS A 173 -61.14 9.78 54.45
CA CYS A 173 -60.14 10.24 55.39
C CYS A 173 -59.45 9.07 56.09
N SER A 174 -58.12 9.10 56.13
CA SER A 174 -57.30 8.10 56.84
C SER A 174 -57.38 8.23 58.37
N LEU A 175 -57.62 9.43 58.89
CA LEU A 175 -57.73 9.69 60.34
C LEU A 175 -59.14 9.43 60.87
N HIS A 176 -60.18 9.62 60.04
CA HIS A 176 -61.58 9.47 60.41
C HIS A 176 -62.27 8.45 59.48
N PRO A 177 -62.30 7.17 59.86
CA PRO A 177 -62.89 6.11 59.04
C PRO A 177 -64.34 6.42 58.65
N GLY A 178 -64.65 6.31 57.36
CA GLY A 178 -65.99 6.55 56.82
C GLY A 178 -66.34 8.02 56.54
N GLN A 179 -65.46 8.97 56.83
CA GLN A 179 -65.65 10.38 56.47
C GLN A 179 -65.02 10.70 55.11
N GLU A 180 -65.75 11.41 54.25
CA GLU A 180 -65.28 11.82 52.92
C GLU A 180 -64.47 13.12 52.96
N LEU A 181 -63.43 13.21 52.12
CA LEU A 181 -62.64 14.41 51.93
C LEU A 181 -63.38 15.40 51.01
N ARG A 182 -64.15 16.31 51.62
CA ARG A 182 -65.00 17.28 50.89
C ARG A 182 -64.50 18.73 50.97
N LEU A 183 -63.53 19.01 51.84
CA LEU A 183 -62.94 20.33 52.01
C LEU A 183 -61.48 20.32 51.56
N PHE A 184 -61.00 21.48 51.13
CA PHE A 184 -59.60 21.73 50.80
C PHE A 184 -59.09 22.86 51.70
N CYS A 185 -58.05 22.55 52.48
CA CYS A 185 -57.39 23.50 53.35
C CYS A 185 -56.30 24.23 52.57
N GLU A 186 -56.53 25.49 52.22
CA GLU A 186 -55.59 26.29 51.43
C GLU A 186 -54.27 26.55 52.17
N THR A 187 -54.33 26.62 53.50
CA THR A 187 -53.15 26.91 54.35
C THR A 187 -52.19 25.72 54.42
N CYS A 188 -52.73 24.49 54.31
CA CYS A 188 -51.94 23.27 54.37
C CYS A 188 -51.76 22.58 53.01
N ASP A 189 -52.42 23.05 51.96
CA ASP A 189 -52.46 22.41 50.63
C ASP A 189 -52.92 20.94 50.70
N LEU A 190 -53.93 20.65 51.54
CA LEU A 190 -54.42 19.30 51.82
C LEU A 190 -55.94 19.19 51.70
N THR A 191 -56.43 18.05 51.20
CA THR A 191 -57.85 17.69 51.26
C THR A 191 -58.19 17.10 52.62
N VAL A 192 -59.24 17.63 53.26
CA VAL A 192 -59.62 17.28 54.64
C VAL A 192 -61.12 16.95 54.72
N CYS A 193 -61.51 16.09 55.67
CA CYS A 193 -62.92 15.85 55.98
C CYS A 193 -63.45 16.92 56.96
N LEU A 194 -64.76 16.94 57.19
CA LEU A 194 -65.41 17.89 58.11
C LEU A 194 -64.84 17.79 59.54
N GLU A 195 -64.56 16.58 60.01
CA GLU A 195 -63.99 16.36 61.35
C GLU A 195 -62.55 16.86 61.44
N CYS A 196 -61.71 16.61 60.42
CA CYS A 196 -60.36 17.15 60.35
C CYS A 196 -60.34 18.68 60.34
N ALA A 197 -61.26 19.31 59.61
CA ALA A 197 -61.41 20.76 59.60
C ALA A 197 -61.73 21.30 61.01
N ALA A 198 -62.62 20.61 61.73
CA ALA A 198 -63.03 20.99 63.08
C ALA A 198 -62.00 20.66 64.18
N THR A 199 -61.06 19.74 63.95
CA THR A 199 -60.12 19.27 64.99
C THR A 199 -58.70 19.77 64.79
N PHE A 200 -58.15 19.61 63.58
CA PHE A 200 -56.74 19.89 63.27
C PHE A 200 -56.54 21.16 62.45
N HIS A 201 -57.57 21.65 61.74
CA HIS A 201 -57.48 22.82 60.85
C HIS A 201 -58.46 23.94 61.26
N ARG A 202 -58.67 24.13 62.57
CA ARG A 202 -59.67 25.08 63.13
C ARG A 202 -59.49 26.52 62.66
N ASP A 203 -58.23 26.96 62.57
CA ASP A 203 -57.87 28.34 62.22
C ASP A 203 -57.41 28.47 60.75
N HIS A 204 -57.62 27.44 59.94
CA HIS A 204 -57.18 27.42 58.54
C HIS A 204 -58.33 27.66 57.58
N ARG A 205 -58.03 28.27 56.43
CA ARG A 205 -59.02 28.51 55.38
C ARG A 205 -59.35 27.20 54.66
N CYS A 206 -60.53 26.66 54.95
CA CYS A 206 -61.04 25.43 54.33
C CYS A 206 -62.25 25.72 53.44
N SER A 207 -62.10 25.48 52.13
CA SER A 207 -63.16 25.69 51.14
C SER A 207 -63.66 24.36 50.57
N PRO A 208 -64.93 24.26 50.12
CA PRO A 208 -65.42 23.05 49.45
C PRO A 208 -64.59 22.69 48.22
N THR A 209 -64.22 21.42 48.07
CA THR A 209 -63.33 20.95 46.98
C THR A 209 -63.86 21.27 45.59
N HIS A 210 -65.19 21.19 45.40
CA HIS A 210 -65.83 21.46 44.11
C HIS A 210 -65.77 22.94 43.67
N GLU A 211 -65.57 23.88 44.60
CA GLU A 211 -65.43 25.31 44.27
C GLU A 211 -64.01 25.65 43.83
N VAL A 212 -63.00 25.04 44.48
CA VAL A 212 -61.58 25.36 44.25
C VAL A 212 -60.92 24.50 43.18
N ILE A 213 -61.48 23.32 42.85
CA ILE A 213 -60.88 22.36 41.90
C ILE A 213 -60.64 22.95 40.51
N HIS A 214 -61.49 23.89 40.07
CA HIS A 214 -61.32 24.52 38.76
C HIS A 214 -60.01 25.32 38.70
N GLN A 215 -59.69 26.10 39.74
CA GLN A 215 -58.46 26.89 39.80
C GLN A 215 -57.20 26.02 39.82
N HIS A 216 -57.15 25.02 40.71
CA HIS A 216 -56.00 24.11 40.81
C HIS A 216 -55.88 23.22 39.56
N GLY A 217 -57.00 22.74 39.03
CA GLY A 217 -57.05 21.95 37.80
C GLY A 217 -56.63 22.73 36.57
N ASP A 218 -57.02 24.00 36.45
CA ASP A 218 -56.60 24.88 35.35
C ASP A 218 -55.09 25.16 35.40
N ARG A 219 -54.51 25.30 36.60
CA ARG A 219 -53.07 25.45 36.75
C ARG A 219 -52.30 24.23 36.25
N ILE A 220 -52.75 23.02 36.60
CA ILE A 220 -52.17 21.77 36.09
C ILE A 220 -52.35 21.68 34.57
N ARG A 221 -53.54 22.00 34.05
CA ARG A 221 -53.82 22.01 32.61
C ARG A 221 -52.94 23.02 31.85
N GLU A 222 -52.67 24.19 32.41
CA GLU A 222 -51.77 25.19 31.85
C GLU A 222 -50.35 24.62 31.72
N LEU A 223 -49.80 24.05 32.80
CA LEU A 223 -48.46 23.46 32.81
C LEU A 223 -48.33 22.32 31.80
N VAL A 224 -49.28 21.38 31.80
CA VAL A 224 -49.26 20.23 30.90
C VAL A 224 -49.48 20.65 29.45
N SER A 225 -50.58 21.36 29.16
CA SER A 225 -50.99 21.63 27.78
C SER A 225 -50.18 22.74 27.12
N ARG A 226 -49.81 23.81 27.85
CA ARG A 226 -49.09 24.95 27.26
C ARG A 226 -47.58 24.83 27.34
N ARG A 227 -47.03 24.14 28.34
CA ARG A 227 -45.56 24.08 28.53
C ARG A 227 -44.98 22.72 28.22
N LEU A 228 -45.51 21.65 28.81
CA LEU A 228 -44.89 20.32 28.71
C LEU A 228 -45.24 19.60 27.40
N ARG A 229 -46.49 19.63 26.93
CA ARG A 229 -46.89 18.98 25.66
C ARG A 229 -46.08 19.48 24.45
N PRO A 230 -45.92 20.79 24.21
CA PRO A 230 -45.10 21.26 23.09
C PRO A 230 -43.62 20.87 23.23
N ARG A 231 -43.09 20.84 24.46
CA ARG A 231 -41.71 20.38 24.72
C ARG A 231 -41.54 18.90 24.40
N LEU A 232 -42.52 18.07 24.75
CA LEU A 232 -42.53 16.64 24.46
C LEU A 232 -42.49 16.39 22.94
N VAL A 233 -43.37 17.06 22.18
CA VAL A 233 -43.37 16.94 20.71
C VAL A 233 -42.03 17.34 20.12
N ARG A 234 -41.44 18.45 20.57
CA ARG A 234 -40.12 18.89 20.09
C ARG A 234 -39.00 17.90 20.41
N LEU A 235 -39.05 17.23 21.55
CA LEU A 235 -38.07 16.21 21.92
C LEU A 235 -38.24 14.94 21.07
N GLU A 236 -39.48 14.50 20.84
CA GLU A 236 -39.79 13.37 19.96
C GLU A 236 -39.35 13.65 18.51
N GLU A 237 -39.62 14.86 18.00
CA GLU A 237 -39.16 15.29 16.68
C GLU A 237 -37.63 15.36 16.60
N ALA A 238 -36.96 15.90 17.62
CA ALA A 238 -35.51 15.97 17.66
C ALA A 238 -34.88 14.57 17.66
N LEU A 239 -35.41 13.64 18.45
CA LEU A 239 -34.96 12.23 18.46
C LEU A 239 -35.14 11.58 17.09
N ARG A 240 -36.31 11.73 16.47
CA ARG A 240 -36.56 11.23 15.12
C ARG A 240 -35.58 11.81 14.10
N CYS A 241 -35.26 13.11 14.20
CA CYS A 241 -34.29 13.75 13.32
C CYS A 241 -32.87 13.18 13.52
N VAL A 242 -32.48 12.88 14.77
CA VAL A 242 -31.18 12.23 15.06
C VAL A 242 -31.14 10.83 14.46
N GLU A 243 -32.19 10.02 14.63
CA GLU A 243 -32.28 8.67 14.06
C GLU A 243 -32.17 8.70 12.52
N VAL A 244 -32.96 9.55 11.86
CA VAL A 244 -32.90 9.72 10.40
C VAL A 244 -31.51 10.20 9.95
N SER A 245 -30.91 11.13 10.68
CA SER A 245 -29.55 11.60 10.35
C SER A 245 -28.52 10.48 10.51
N GLN A 246 -28.64 9.64 11.54
CA GLN A 246 -27.75 8.51 11.77
C GLN A 246 -27.84 7.49 10.64
N GLU A 247 -29.05 7.13 10.21
CA GLU A 247 -29.27 6.23 9.07
C GLU A 247 -28.70 6.81 7.76
N ALA A 248 -28.91 8.10 7.51
CA ALA A 248 -28.36 8.78 6.35
C ALA A 248 -26.82 8.78 6.34
N TRP A 249 -26.19 9.03 7.49
CA TRP A 249 -24.74 8.97 7.64
C TRP A 249 -24.18 7.56 7.45
N GLN A 250 -24.87 6.55 7.98
CA GLN A 250 -24.49 5.14 7.77
C GLN A 250 -24.55 4.76 6.29
N SER A 251 -25.66 5.08 5.60
CA SER A 251 -25.82 4.83 4.16
C SER A 251 -24.72 5.52 3.33
N ARG A 252 -24.39 6.78 3.65
CA ARG A 252 -23.31 7.51 2.97
C ARG A 252 -21.93 6.91 3.22
N ALA A 253 -21.67 6.43 4.43
CA ALA A 253 -20.42 5.76 4.75
C ALA A 253 -20.27 4.43 3.99
N GLU A 254 -21.35 3.66 3.88
CA GLU A 254 -21.37 2.42 3.09
C GLU A 254 -21.20 2.68 1.60
N GLU A 255 -21.82 3.72 1.06
CA GLU A 255 -21.64 4.16 -0.33
C GLU A 255 -20.18 4.52 -0.62
N MET A 256 -19.57 5.34 0.23
CA MET A 256 -18.16 5.71 0.11
C MET A 256 -17.23 4.50 0.22
N ALA A 257 -17.54 3.56 1.13
CA ALA A 257 -16.78 2.32 1.26
C ALA A 257 -16.83 1.48 -0.03
N ARG A 258 -18.00 1.39 -0.68
CA ARG A 258 -18.15 0.72 -1.99
C ARG A 258 -17.34 1.41 -3.08
N GLU A 259 -17.34 2.74 -3.13
CA GLU A 259 -16.53 3.50 -4.10
C GLU A 259 -15.03 3.25 -3.94
N ILE A 260 -14.52 3.28 -2.69
CA ILE A 260 -13.11 2.99 -2.38
C ILE A 260 -12.74 1.56 -2.81
N GLN A 261 -13.60 0.58 -2.51
CA GLN A 261 -13.38 -0.81 -2.90
C GLN A 261 -13.38 -0.98 -4.43
N ALA A 262 -14.32 -0.35 -5.13
CA ALA A 262 -14.39 -0.38 -6.59
C ALA A 262 -13.15 0.23 -7.23
N PHE A 263 -12.67 1.36 -6.71
CA PHE A 263 -11.41 1.98 -7.16
C PHE A 263 -10.21 1.05 -6.97
N ALA A 264 -10.07 0.44 -5.79
CA ALA A 264 -8.97 -0.48 -5.49
C ALA A 264 -8.98 -1.72 -6.39
N GLN A 265 -10.17 -2.27 -6.68
CA GLN A 265 -10.34 -3.39 -7.61
C GLN A 265 -9.96 -3.00 -9.04
N ALA A 266 -10.40 -1.82 -9.50
CA ALA A 266 -10.05 -1.31 -10.82
C ALA A 266 -8.52 -1.10 -10.96
N TYR A 267 -7.88 -0.50 -9.94
CA TYR A 267 -6.42 -0.33 -9.93
C TYR A 267 -5.68 -1.67 -9.97
N THR A 268 -6.12 -2.65 -9.19
CA THR A 268 -5.54 -4.00 -9.18
C THR A 268 -5.69 -4.69 -10.53
N SER A 269 -6.86 -4.56 -11.17
CA SER A 269 -7.11 -5.06 -12.53
C SER A 269 -6.15 -4.43 -13.53
N ALA A 270 -6.01 -3.11 -13.49
CA ALA A 270 -5.12 -2.37 -14.39
C ALA A 270 -3.65 -2.80 -14.23
N VAL A 271 -3.18 -2.97 -12.99
CA VAL A 271 -1.83 -3.49 -12.69
C VAL A 271 -1.66 -4.92 -13.20
N ALA A 272 -2.64 -5.80 -12.98
CA ALA A 272 -2.59 -7.17 -13.48
C ALA A 272 -2.57 -7.24 -15.02
N THR A 273 -3.32 -6.36 -15.69
CA THR A 273 -3.32 -6.22 -17.14
C THR A 273 -1.98 -5.72 -17.66
N HIS A 274 -1.38 -4.71 -17.01
CA HIS A 274 -0.03 -4.23 -17.34
C HIS A 274 1.01 -5.34 -17.19
N CYS A 275 0.97 -6.09 -16.09
CA CYS A 275 1.85 -7.24 -15.85
C CYS A 275 1.75 -8.30 -16.96
N ARG A 276 0.52 -8.68 -17.35
CA ARG A 276 0.29 -9.62 -18.46
C ARG A 276 0.85 -9.09 -19.79
N SER A 277 0.69 -7.80 -20.06
CA SER A 277 1.24 -7.16 -21.26
C SER A 277 2.76 -7.25 -21.32
N LEU A 278 3.44 -6.89 -20.22
CA LEU A 278 4.90 -7.00 -20.11
C LEU A 278 5.38 -8.44 -20.32
N LEU A 279 4.76 -9.41 -19.65
CA LEU A 279 5.12 -10.82 -19.81
C LEU A 279 4.95 -11.30 -21.26
N ARG A 280 3.89 -10.87 -21.94
CA ARG A 280 3.69 -11.16 -23.37
C ARG A 280 4.78 -10.55 -24.24
N SER A 281 5.13 -9.27 -24.01
CA SER A 281 6.23 -8.63 -24.73
C SER A 281 7.58 -9.33 -24.51
N LEU A 282 7.84 -9.83 -23.30
CA LEU A 282 9.03 -10.62 -23.01
C LEU A 282 9.03 -11.95 -23.77
N GLU A 283 7.89 -12.64 -23.84
CA GLU A 283 7.75 -13.88 -24.62
C GLU A 283 7.95 -13.65 -26.11
N ASP A 284 7.43 -12.55 -26.66
CA ASP A 284 7.61 -12.17 -28.06
C ASP A 284 9.09 -11.93 -28.38
N LEU A 285 9.80 -11.17 -27.53
CA LEU A 285 11.24 -10.96 -27.64
C LEU A 285 12.02 -12.28 -27.58
N ARG A 286 11.63 -13.18 -26.66
CA ARG A 286 12.23 -14.51 -26.52
C ARG A 286 12.04 -15.35 -27.78
N LEU A 287 10.82 -15.35 -28.34
CA LEU A 287 10.50 -16.07 -29.57
C LEU A 287 11.28 -15.53 -30.77
N GLN A 288 11.34 -14.20 -30.92
CA GLN A 288 12.10 -13.55 -31.97
C GLN A 288 13.59 -13.93 -31.91
N ARG A 289 14.21 -13.86 -30.71
CA ARG A 289 15.63 -14.22 -30.55
C ARG A 289 15.88 -15.70 -30.86
N ARG A 290 15.02 -16.59 -30.37
CA ARG A 290 15.10 -18.03 -30.66
C ARG A 290 15.03 -18.31 -32.15
N ASN A 291 14.09 -17.68 -32.87
CA ASN A 291 13.92 -17.88 -34.31
C ASN A 291 15.15 -17.37 -35.08
N GLN A 292 15.72 -16.23 -34.68
CA GLN A 292 16.96 -15.71 -35.28
C GLN A 292 18.13 -16.69 -35.11
N LEU A 293 18.31 -17.24 -33.90
CA LEU A 293 19.35 -18.22 -33.62
C LEU A 293 19.13 -19.54 -34.38
N GLN A 294 17.88 -19.98 -34.54
CA GLN A 294 17.55 -21.16 -35.34
C GLN A 294 17.90 -20.97 -36.82
N LEU A 295 17.61 -19.79 -37.38
CA LEU A 295 17.97 -19.46 -38.76
C LEU A 295 19.49 -19.42 -38.95
N GLN A 296 20.21 -18.75 -38.05
CA GLN A 296 21.68 -18.71 -38.07
C GLN A 296 22.28 -20.11 -37.98
N ARG A 297 21.74 -20.96 -37.10
CA ARG A 297 22.16 -22.36 -37.00
C ARG A 297 21.97 -23.11 -38.31
N ALA A 298 20.80 -22.97 -38.95
CA ALA A 298 20.52 -23.63 -40.22
C ALA A 298 21.48 -23.17 -41.34
N GLN A 299 21.75 -21.86 -41.41
CA GLN A 299 22.70 -21.29 -42.37
C GLN A 299 24.12 -21.83 -42.17
N LEU A 300 24.60 -21.86 -40.92
CA LEU A 300 25.92 -22.40 -40.58
C LEU A 300 26.01 -23.91 -40.85
N GLN A 301 24.96 -24.68 -40.54
CA GLN A 301 24.89 -26.10 -40.83
C GLN A 301 24.95 -26.39 -42.34
N GLN A 302 24.23 -25.62 -43.15
CA GLN A 302 24.27 -25.76 -44.61
C GLN A 302 25.65 -25.41 -45.16
N ALA A 303 26.24 -24.30 -44.73
CA ALA A 303 27.59 -23.89 -45.14
C ALA A 303 28.63 -24.96 -44.82
N LEU A 304 28.55 -25.53 -43.61
CA LEU A 304 29.42 -26.60 -43.16
C LEU A 304 29.24 -27.88 -44.00
N PHE A 305 28.00 -28.24 -44.34
CA PHE A 305 27.72 -29.37 -45.23
C PHE A 305 28.30 -29.16 -46.63
N ASP A 306 28.08 -27.98 -47.22
CA ASP A 306 28.55 -27.62 -48.55
C ASP A 306 30.09 -27.63 -48.65
N ILE A 307 30.77 -27.06 -47.66
CA ILE A 307 32.23 -27.01 -47.60
C ILE A 307 32.78 -28.41 -47.38
N ARG A 308 32.29 -29.17 -46.38
CA ARG A 308 32.76 -30.54 -46.12
C ARG A 308 32.59 -31.44 -47.34
N GLY A 309 31.40 -31.44 -47.95
CA GLY A 309 31.14 -32.28 -49.14
C GLY A 309 32.05 -31.94 -50.32
N SER A 310 32.36 -30.65 -50.51
CA SER A 310 33.25 -30.20 -51.59
C SER A 310 34.72 -30.55 -51.32
N VAL A 311 35.16 -30.44 -50.06
CA VAL A 311 36.51 -30.84 -49.62
C VAL A 311 36.67 -32.35 -49.73
N ASP A 312 35.75 -33.14 -49.16
CA ASP A 312 35.79 -34.61 -49.20
C ASP A 312 35.85 -35.14 -50.65
N PHE A 313 35.09 -34.53 -51.56
CA PHE A 313 35.13 -34.90 -52.98
C PHE A 313 36.49 -34.58 -53.61
N ALA A 314 37.02 -33.37 -53.37
CA ALA A 314 38.30 -32.94 -53.92
C ALA A 314 39.46 -33.82 -53.39
N GLU A 315 39.47 -34.13 -52.10
CA GLU A 315 40.46 -35.02 -51.49
C GLU A 315 40.39 -36.44 -52.06
N ARG A 316 39.18 -37.02 -52.19
CA ARG A 316 39.00 -38.35 -52.81
C ARG A 316 39.46 -38.37 -54.28
N LEU A 317 39.10 -37.34 -55.05
CA LEU A 317 39.49 -37.22 -56.46
C LEU A 317 41.02 -37.16 -56.61
N LEU A 318 41.71 -36.43 -55.74
CA LEU A 318 43.17 -36.30 -55.75
C LEU A 318 43.89 -37.55 -55.20
N THR A 319 43.26 -38.30 -54.31
CA THR A 319 43.86 -39.49 -53.68
C THR A 319 43.73 -40.74 -54.55
N CYS A 320 42.57 -40.94 -55.18
CA CYS A 320 42.22 -42.20 -55.86
C CYS A 320 42.00 -42.08 -57.37
N GLY A 321 41.87 -40.86 -57.92
CA GLY A 321 41.54 -40.66 -59.32
C GLY A 321 42.74 -40.84 -60.26
N SER A 322 42.48 -41.39 -61.46
CA SER A 322 43.47 -41.39 -62.54
C SER A 322 43.68 -39.98 -63.12
N GLU A 323 44.81 -39.76 -63.82
CA GLU A 323 45.12 -38.45 -64.41
C GLU A 323 44.01 -37.93 -65.34
N ALA A 324 43.41 -38.82 -66.15
CA ALA A 324 42.32 -38.48 -67.06
C ALA A 324 41.02 -38.13 -66.31
N GLU A 325 40.68 -38.87 -65.25
CA GLU A 325 39.50 -38.57 -64.41
C GLU A 325 39.66 -37.22 -63.71
N ILE A 326 40.81 -36.95 -63.10
CA ILE A 326 41.12 -35.67 -62.44
C ILE A 326 40.95 -34.50 -63.41
N LEU A 327 41.51 -34.60 -64.62
CA LEU A 327 41.41 -33.54 -65.63
C LEU A 327 39.97 -33.36 -66.15
N SER A 328 39.19 -34.43 -66.25
CA SER A 328 37.79 -34.38 -66.73
C SER A 328 36.87 -33.59 -65.80
N VAL A 329 37.05 -33.71 -64.48
CA VAL A 329 36.24 -33.02 -63.46
C VAL A 329 36.90 -31.78 -62.84
N LYS A 330 38.16 -31.49 -63.16
CA LYS A 330 38.90 -30.29 -62.70
C LYS A 330 38.07 -29.02 -62.85
N GLY A 331 37.55 -28.76 -64.05
CA GLY A 331 36.86 -27.50 -64.35
C GLY A 331 35.61 -27.26 -63.50
N VAL A 332 34.88 -28.32 -63.13
CA VAL A 332 33.70 -28.22 -62.28
C VAL A 332 34.11 -28.07 -60.82
N THR A 333 35.09 -28.86 -60.38
CA THR A 333 35.60 -28.86 -58.99
C THR A 333 36.23 -27.53 -58.63
N THR A 334 37.13 -27.00 -59.46
CA THR A 334 37.78 -25.71 -59.22
C THR A 334 36.77 -24.57 -59.20
N ARG A 335 35.78 -24.56 -60.11
CA ARG A 335 34.72 -23.53 -60.10
C ARG A 335 33.89 -23.57 -58.82
N ARG A 336 33.51 -24.75 -58.34
CA ARG A 336 32.74 -24.88 -57.08
C ARG A 336 33.57 -24.43 -55.87
N LEU A 337 34.83 -24.84 -55.77
CA LEU A 337 35.72 -24.44 -54.68
C LEU A 337 35.98 -22.93 -54.68
N MET A 338 36.24 -22.33 -55.84
CA MET A 338 36.38 -20.87 -55.97
C MET A 338 35.10 -20.14 -55.59
N SER A 339 33.93 -20.63 -56.03
CA SER A 339 32.64 -20.04 -55.64
C SER A 339 32.41 -20.09 -54.12
N LEU A 340 32.82 -21.16 -53.43
CA LEU A 340 32.71 -21.23 -51.96
C LEU A 340 33.66 -20.28 -51.24
N LEU A 341 34.84 -20.02 -51.81
CA LEU A 341 35.81 -19.03 -51.29
C LEU A 341 35.31 -17.60 -51.52
N GLU A 342 34.72 -17.31 -52.68
CA GLU A 342 34.16 -16.00 -53.02
C GLU A 342 32.88 -15.67 -52.24
N MET A 343 32.09 -16.68 -51.88
CA MET A 343 30.92 -16.54 -51.00
C MET A 343 31.25 -16.05 -49.58
N GLY A 344 32.54 -15.89 -49.24
CA GLY A 344 32.95 -15.23 -48.00
C GLY A 344 32.54 -15.99 -46.75
N TYR A 345 32.53 -17.33 -46.78
CA TYR A 345 32.50 -18.16 -45.59
C TYR A 345 33.87 -18.13 -44.90
N ASP A 346 34.36 -16.95 -44.53
CA ASP A 346 35.56 -16.83 -43.71
C ASP A 346 35.16 -17.03 -42.24
N PRO A 347 35.56 -18.14 -41.60
CA PRO A 347 35.35 -18.37 -40.19
C PRO A 347 36.48 -17.70 -39.40
N HIS A 348 36.85 -16.46 -39.72
CA HIS A 348 37.08 -15.51 -38.64
C HIS A 348 35.73 -15.25 -37.97
N VAL A 349 35.32 -16.26 -37.21
CA VAL A 349 34.70 -16.17 -35.89
C VAL A 349 34.49 -14.70 -35.56
N THR A 350 33.35 -14.15 -35.97
CA THR A 350 32.56 -13.50 -34.94
C THR A 350 32.55 -14.54 -33.85
N PRO A 351 33.21 -14.30 -32.70
CA PRO A 351 32.91 -15.13 -31.56
C PRO A 351 31.40 -15.12 -31.59
N VAL A 352 30.80 -16.30 -31.48
CA VAL A 352 29.57 -16.33 -30.72
C VAL A 352 30.02 -15.74 -29.38
N SER A 353 30.08 -14.40 -29.30
CA SER A 353 30.03 -13.68 -28.06
C SER A 353 28.78 -14.31 -27.51
N HIS A 354 28.98 -15.08 -26.45
CA HIS A 354 27.90 -15.51 -25.61
C HIS A 354 27.08 -14.26 -25.43
N ASP A 355 26.01 -14.12 -26.23
CA ASP A 355 25.03 -13.07 -26.10
C ASP A 355 24.30 -13.54 -24.87
N SER A 356 24.97 -13.31 -23.75
CA SER A 356 24.44 -13.36 -22.42
C SER A 356 23.20 -12.53 -22.57
N GLY A 357 22.03 -13.07 -22.25
CA GLY A 357 20.72 -12.44 -22.47
C GLY A 357 20.50 -11.09 -21.77
N SER A 358 21.57 -10.37 -21.44
CA SER A 358 21.73 -9.10 -20.74
C SER A 358 21.18 -7.87 -21.46
N ASN A 359 20.68 -8.00 -22.70
CA ASN A 359 20.11 -6.85 -23.42
C ASN A 359 18.63 -6.58 -23.08
N ILE A 360 17.98 -7.47 -22.32
CA ILE A 360 16.61 -7.26 -21.83
C ILE A 360 16.68 -6.91 -20.34
N CYS A 361 16.18 -5.72 -19.96
CA CYS A 361 16.05 -5.30 -18.57
C CYS A 361 14.63 -4.84 -18.27
N PHE A 362 14.23 -5.02 -17.01
CA PHE A 362 12.98 -4.47 -16.48
C PHE A 362 13.31 -3.26 -15.60
N LEU A 363 12.67 -2.13 -15.89
CA LEU A 363 12.88 -0.85 -15.22
C LEU A 363 11.62 -0.51 -14.39
N PRO A 364 11.56 -0.92 -13.11
CA PRO A 364 10.33 -0.90 -12.32
C PRO A 364 9.79 0.50 -12.00
N GLN A 365 10.64 1.53 -12.00
CA GLN A 365 10.23 2.92 -11.71
C GLN A 365 9.95 3.76 -12.96
N GLU A 366 10.23 3.25 -14.16
CA GLU A 366 10.04 4.01 -15.39
C GLU A 366 8.56 4.06 -15.78
N LEU A 367 8.10 5.22 -16.26
CA LEU A 367 6.70 5.44 -16.62
C LEU A 367 6.32 4.66 -17.88
N ALA A 368 5.33 3.78 -17.76
CA ALA A 368 4.82 2.95 -18.85
C ALA A 368 3.58 3.53 -19.54
N GLY A 369 3.12 4.72 -19.12
CA GLY A 369 1.91 5.37 -19.65
C GLY A 369 0.68 5.08 -18.77
N GLN A 370 -0.49 4.94 -19.39
CA GLN A 370 -1.75 4.67 -18.68
C GLN A 370 -2.41 3.38 -19.16
N VAL A 371 -2.89 2.57 -18.21
CA VAL A 371 -3.71 1.37 -18.46
C VAL A 371 -5.02 1.55 -17.74
N GLU A 372 -6.13 1.49 -18.48
CA GLU A 372 -7.49 1.69 -17.94
C GLU A 372 -7.65 3.03 -17.17
N GLY A 373 -6.92 4.07 -17.60
CA GLY A 373 -6.92 5.39 -16.96
C GLY A 373 -5.99 5.54 -15.76
N PHE A 374 -5.29 4.47 -15.35
CA PHE A 374 -4.33 4.51 -14.23
C PHE A 374 -2.90 4.64 -14.74
N PRO A 375 -2.08 5.54 -14.18
CA PRO A 375 -0.66 5.63 -14.52
C PRO A 375 0.06 4.35 -14.08
N MET A 376 0.83 3.78 -14.99
CA MET A 376 1.61 2.57 -14.77
C MET A 376 3.10 2.87 -14.77
N VAL A 377 3.83 2.10 -13.96
CA VAL A 377 5.28 2.07 -13.92
C VAL A 377 5.77 0.66 -14.23
N GLY A 378 7.02 0.53 -14.65
CA GLY A 378 7.58 -0.74 -15.05
C GLY A 378 7.57 -0.90 -16.56
N VAL A 379 8.73 -0.71 -17.19
CA VAL A 379 8.92 -0.89 -18.63
C VAL A 379 9.91 -2.03 -18.88
N LEU A 380 9.66 -2.83 -19.91
CA LEU A 380 10.65 -3.76 -20.45
C LEU A 380 11.45 -3.04 -21.53
N GLN A 381 12.76 -2.93 -21.33
CA GLN A 381 13.65 -2.29 -22.28
C GLN A 381 14.60 -3.32 -22.88
N ALA A 382 14.64 -3.37 -24.21
CA ALA A 382 15.60 -4.15 -24.98
C ALA A 382 16.63 -3.18 -25.59
N LYS A 383 17.63 -2.75 -24.80
CA LYS A 383 18.65 -1.82 -25.32
C LYS A 383 19.60 -2.56 -26.24
N THR A 384 19.74 -2.08 -27.47
CA THR A 384 20.72 -2.58 -28.44
C THR A 384 21.79 -1.53 -28.67
N VAL A 385 23.07 -1.94 -28.58
CA VAL A 385 24.20 -1.07 -28.94
C VAL A 385 24.14 -0.68 -30.40
N ASP A 386 24.34 0.61 -30.66
CA ASP A 386 24.52 1.18 -31.99
C ASP A 386 26.03 1.47 -32.22
N PRO A 387 26.71 0.68 -33.06
CA PRO A 387 28.13 0.87 -33.38
C PRO A 387 28.46 2.28 -33.92
N SER A 388 27.51 2.93 -34.60
CA SER A 388 27.69 4.27 -35.16
C SER A 388 27.68 5.38 -34.09
N LYS A 389 27.17 5.09 -32.89
CA LYS A 389 27.13 6.02 -31.75
C LYS A 389 28.24 5.75 -30.74
N CYS A 390 28.93 4.62 -30.82
CA CYS A 390 30.03 4.28 -29.93
C CYS A 390 31.17 5.31 -30.03
N THR A 391 31.84 5.56 -28.91
CA THR A 391 32.92 6.56 -28.79
C THR A 391 34.19 5.96 -28.22
N ILE A 392 35.36 6.37 -28.71
CA ILE A 392 36.67 5.92 -28.19
C ILE A 392 37.30 7.04 -27.37
N GLN A 393 37.84 6.69 -26.21
CA GLN A 393 38.59 7.56 -25.31
C GLN A 393 40.01 7.03 -25.13
N GLY A 394 41.00 7.92 -25.07
CA GLY A 394 42.41 7.58 -24.87
C GLY A 394 43.27 7.79 -26.12
N GLU A 395 44.48 8.29 -25.91
CA GLU A 395 45.42 8.62 -27.00
C GLU A 395 46.04 7.38 -27.64
N GLY A 396 45.94 6.22 -26.98
CA GLY A 396 46.42 4.94 -27.48
C GLY A 396 45.73 4.45 -28.74
N VAL A 397 44.74 5.14 -29.32
CA VAL A 397 44.23 4.84 -30.67
C VAL A 397 44.96 5.62 -31.77
N GLN A 398 45.68 6.69 -31.42
CA GLN A 398 46.34 7.60 -32.36
C GLN A 398 47.87 7.60 -32.24
N GLN A 399 48.42 7.50 -31.03
CA GLN A 399 49.87 7.54 -30.80
C GLN A 399 50.31 6.45 -29.82
N CYS A 400 51.45 5.84 -30.10
CA CYS A 400 52.09 4.87 -29.21
C CYS A 400 53.61 4.87 -29.39
N VAL A 401 54.35 4.23 -28.49
CA VAL A 401 55.81 4.06 -28.57
C VAL A 401 56.14 2.58 -28.71
N GLU A 402 57.09 2.26 -29.56
CA GLU A 402 57.64 0.93 -29.77
C GLU A 402 58.03 0.26 -28.44
N GLY A 403 57.50 -0.94 -28.21
CA GLY A 403 57.75 -1.74 -27.02
C GLY A 403 57.10 -1.22 -25.73
N GLN A 404 56.28 -0.17 -25.79
CA GLN A 404 55.47 0.28 -24.64
C GLN A 404 54.03 -0.21 -24.76
N LYS A 405 53.43 -0.57 -23.63
CA LYS A 405 52.01 -0.91 -23.54
C LYS A 405 51.18 0.36 -23.75
N CYS A 406 50.28 0.32 -24.72
CA CYS A 406 49.34 1.40 -25.01
C CYS A 406 47.91 0.91 -24.78
N GLU A 407 47.04 1.82 -24.35
CA GLU A 407 45.65 1.51 -24.03
C GLU A 407 44.69 2.61 -24.49
N PHE A 408 43.47 2.19 -24.81
CA PHE A 408 42.33 3.08 -25.07
C PHE A 408 41.05 2.37 -24.61
N THR A 409 40.00 3.14 -24.36
CA THR A 409 38.71 2.65 -23.89
C THR A 409 37.65 2.91 -24.95
N LEU A 410 36.90 1.88 -25.32
CA LEU A 410 35.69 2.00 -26.13
C LEU A 410 34.47 2.13 -25.21
N ILE A 411 33.59 3.09 -25.50
CA ILE A 411 32.34 3.32 -24.79
C ILE A 411 31.18 3.01 -25.72
N SER A 412 30.38 2.01 -25.34
CA SER A 412 29.18 1.60 -26.07
C SER A 412 28.00 2.50 -25.76
N ARG A 413 27.25 2.85 -26.81
CA ARG A 413 26.04 3.68 -26.72
C ARG A 413 24.89 3.05 -27.51
N ASP A 414 23.67 3.32 -27.09
CA ASP A 414 22.47 2.93 -27.84
C ASP A 414 22.20 3.90 -29.01
N SER A 415 21.14 3.62 -29.79
CA SER A 415 20.74 4.45 -30.94
C SER A 415 20.29 5.87 -30.55
N ALA A 416 19.83 6.06 -29.30
CA ALA A 416 19.51 7.37 -28.73
C ALA A 416 20.78 8.12 -28.26
N GLY A 417 21.93 7.45 -28.21
CA GLY A 417 23.21 8.01 -27.79
C GLY A 417 23.45 7.95 -26.28
N GLU A 418 22.59 7.27 -25.53
CA GLU A 418 22.78 7.05 -24.10
C GLU A 418 23.87 5.98 -23.86
N LEU A 419 24.54 6.07 -22.71
CA LEU A 419 25.52 5.07 -22.31
C LEU A 419 24.83 3.73 -22.07
N MET A 420 25.44 2.66 -22.57
CA MET A 420 25.06 1.32 -22.15
C MET A 420 25.44 1.15 -20.68
N GLY A 421 24.50 0.80 -19.81
CA GLY A 421 24.77 0.62 -18.37
C GLY A 421 25.33 -0.75 -17.99
N LYS A 422 25.59 -1.61 -18.99
CA LYS A 422 26.11 -2.98 -18.84
C LYS A 422 26.98 -3.34 -20.04
N GLY A 423 28.03 -4.13 -19.81
CA GLY A 423 28.88 -4.71 -20.85
C GLY A 423 28.32 -6.03 -21.43
N GLY A 424 29.10 -6.70 -22.27
CA GLY A 424 28.82 -8.05 -22.79
C GLY A 424 28.74 -8.17 -24.32
N ASP A 425 28.96 -7.09 -25.07
CA ASP A 425 28.94 -7.10 -26.54
C ASP A 425 30.26 -7.62 -27.13
N SER A 426 30.20 -8.21 -28.33
CA SER A 426 31.41 -8.57 -29.10
C SER A 426 32.13 -7.33 -29.59
N VAL A 427 33.24 -7.02 -28.95
CA VAL A 427 34.20 -6.00 -29.40
C VAL A 427 35.43 -6.68 -29.98
N LEU A 428 35.69 -6.43 -31.27
CA LEU A 428 36.88 -6.91 -31.98
C LEU A 428 37.79 -5.73 -32.29
N VAL A 429 39.06 -5.83 -31.90
CA VAL A 429 40.09 -4.84 -32.25
C VAL A 429 41.24 -5.50 -32.98
N SER A 430 41.48 -5.08 -34.23
CA SER A 430 42.59 -5.54 -35.05
C SER A 430 43.54 -4.40 -35.39
N ILE A 431 44.84 -4.58 -35.17
CA ILE A 431 45.87 -3.58 -35.46
C ILE A 431 46.85 -4.17 -36.47
N ILE A 432 46.95 -3.57 -37.65
CA ILE A 432 47.72 -4.08 -38.79
C ILE A 432 48.67 -2.99 -39.29
N HIS A 433 49.95 -3.31 -39.48
CA HIS A 433 50.91 -2.36 -40.07
C HIS A 433 50.52 -2.04 -41.51
N THR A 434 50.50 -0.76 -41.89
CA THR A 434 50.00 -0.33 -43.21
C THR A 434 50.85 -0.84 -44.37
N GLU A 435 52.18 -0.82 -44.21
CA GLU A 435 53.13 -1.28 -45.25
C GLU A 435 53.43 -2.80 -45.19
N LYS A 436 53.45 -3.39 -43.99
CA LYS A 436 53.77 -4.81 -43.77
C LYS A 436 52.53 -5.57 -43.31
N LYS A 437 51.73 -6.08 -44.25
CA LYS A 437 50.48 -6.81 -43.93
C LYS A 437 50.68 -8.03 -43.01
N GLU A 438 51.86 -8.63 -42.97
CA GLU A 438 52.22 -9.74 -42.08
C GLU A 438 52.50 -9.30 -40.63
N CYS A 439 52.65 -8.00 -40.37
CA CYS A 439 52.89 -7.45 -39.03
C CYS A 439 51.57 -7.06 -38.35
N LYS A 440 50.89 -8.07 -37.77
CA LYS A 440 49.73 -7.87 -36.89
C LYS A 440 50.17 -7.73 -35.43
N VAL A 441 49.54 -6.82 -34.70
CA VAL A 441 49.79 -6.63 -33.26
C VAL A 441 48.72 -7.36 -32.47
N GLU A 442 49.13 -8.17 -31.49
CA GLU A 442 48.20 -8.82 -30.55
C GLU A 442 47.55 -7.78 -29.64
N THR A 443 46.22 -7.84 -29.52
CA THR A 443 45.40 -6.94 -28.72
C THR A 443 44.69 -7.72 -27.62
N THR A 444 44.56 -7.11 -26.45
CA THR A 444 43.74 -7.63 -25.34
C THR A 444 42.56 -6.69 -25.13
N VAL A 445 41.35 -7.24 -25.11
CA VAL A 445 40.12 -6.48 -24.83
C VAL A 445 39.53 -6.98 -23.52
N ILE A 446 39.30 -6.08 -22.57
CA ILE A 446 38.69 -6.36 -21.26
C ILE A 446 37.36 -5.62 -21.21
N ASP A 447 36.30 -6.33 -20.87
CA ASP A 447 34.97 -5.76 -20.66
C ASP A 447 34.81 -5.38 -19.17
N ASN A 448 34.56 -4.09 -18.91
CA ASN A 448 34.38 -3.58 -17.55
C ASN A 448 32.95 -3.81 -17.01
N SER A 449 32.09 -4.46 -17.79
CA SER A 449 30.70 -4.80 -17.44
C SER A 449 29.78 -3.60 -17.18
N ASP A 450 30.23 -2.39 -17.48
CA ASP A 450 29.51 -1.11 -17.31
C ASP A 450 29.22 -0.40 -18.64
N GLY A 451 29.43 -1.10 -19.76
CA GLY A 451 29.31 -0.55 -21.12
C GLY A 451 30.60 0.04 -21.68
N SER A 452 31.70 -0.01 -20.92
CA SER A 452 33.05 0.34 -21.38
C SER A 452 33.95 -0.88 -21.57
N TYR A 453 34.83 -0.81 -22.59
CA TYR A 453 35.78 -1.88 -22.95
C TYR A 453 37.20 -1.32 -22.99
N ALA A 454 38.06 -1.81 -22.11
CA ALA A 454 39.46 -1.44 -22.05
C ALA A 454 40.28 -2.28 -23.05
N VAL A 455 40.95 -1.62 -23.98
CA VAL A 455 41.77 -2.27 -25.01
C VAL A 455 43.24 -1.96 -24.73
N SER A 456 44.09 -2.98 -24.69
CA SER A 456 45.53 -2.81 -24.51
C SER A 456 46.35 -3.61 -25.52
N TYR A 457 47.48 -3.07 -25.96
CA TYR A 457 48.35 -3.69 -26.95
C TYR A 457 49.79 -3.17 -26.84
N THR A 458 50.76 -3.86 -27.44
CA THR A 458 52.19 -3.45 -27.42
C THR A 458 52.80 -3.62 -28.81
N PRO A 459 53.03 -2.53 -29.57
CA PRO A 459 53.61 -2.62 -30.91
C PRO A 459 55.12 -2.91 -30.84
N LYS A 460 55.58 -3.85 -31.65
CA LYS A 460 57.00 -4.26 -31.68
C LYS A 460 57.85 -3.46 -32.66
N GLU A 461 57.23 -2.87 -33.68
CA GLU A 461 57.92 -2.10 -34.71
C GLU A 461 57.36 -0.67 -34.75
N PRO A 462 58.19 0.33 -35.12
CA PRO A 462 57.74 1.68 -35.36
C PRO A 462 57.11 1.80 -36.76
N GLY A 463 56.13 2.68 -36.92
CA GLY A 463 55.46 2.87 -38.21
C GLY A 463 54.02 3.34 -38.08
N PHE A 464 53.31 3.30 -39.19
CA PHE A 464 51.87 3.58 -39.25
C PHE A 464 51.08 2.27 -39.23
N TYR A 465 50.05 2.24 -38.40
CA TYR A 465 49.17 1.09 -38.24
C TYR A 465 47.72 1.51 -38.49
N SER A 466 46.95 0.61 -39.09
CA SER A 466 45.50 0.73 -39.22
C SER A 466 44.85 -0.02 -38.05
N VAL A 467 44.07 0.70 -37.24
CA VAL A 467 43.36 0.16 -36.08
C VAL A 467 41.89 0.03 -36.42
N TRP A 468 41.41 -1.20 -36.48
CA TRP A 468 40.02 -1.53 -36.78
C TRP A 468 39.32 -1.84 -35.48
N VAL A 469 38.29 -1.06 -35.15
CA VAL A 469 37.47 -1.28 -33.96
C VAL A 469 36.05 -1.60 -34.43
N CYS A 470 35.60 -2.81 -34.13
CA CYS A 470 34.28 -3.30 -34.53
C CYS A 470 33.48 -3.73 -33.31
N VAL A 471 32.21 -3.33 -33.26
CA VAL A 471 31.21 -3.78 -32.29
C VAL A 471 30.14 -4.55 -33.04
N LYS A 472 29.82 -5.78 -32.62
CA LYS A 472 28.86 -6.67 -33.33
C LYS A 472 29.21 -6.82 -34.82
N ALA A 473 30.50 -6.95 -35.12
CA ALA A 473 31.04 -7.04 -36.49
C ALA A 473 30.84 -5.80 -37.39
N GLN A 474 30.43 -4.66 -36.83
CA GLN A 474 30.32 -3.39 -37.56
C GLN A 474 31.35 -2.37 -37.06
N HIS A 475 31.96 -1.63 -37.99
CA HIS A 475 32.91 -0.57 -37.65
C HIS A 475 32.26 0.53 -36.81
N VAL A 476 32.92 0.91 -35.72
CA VAL A 476 32.49 2.06 -34.92
C VAL A 476 32.77 3.36 -35.65
N LYS A 477 32.10 4.44 -35.21
CA LYS A 477 32.31 5.78 -35.79
C LYS A 477 33.79 6.17 -35.77
N GLY A 478 34.35 6.44 -36.95
CA GLY A 478 35.74 6.84 -37.13
C GLY A 478 36.72 5.69 -37.38
N SER A 479 36.29 4.43 -37.26
CA SER A 479 37.08 3.28 -37.68
C SER A 479 37.08 3.17 -39.21
N PRO A 480 38.22 2.82 -39.86
CA PRO A 480 39.53 2.53 -39.26
C PRO A 480 40.31 3.77 -38.82
N PHE A 481 41.00 3.68 -37.69
CA PHE A 481 41.87 4.74 -37.16
C PHE A 481 43.32 4.57 -37.63
N VAL A 482 44.07 5.69 -37.64
CA VAL A 482 45.49 5.71 -37.97
C VAL A 482 46.31 5.88 -36.70
N LEU A 483 47.08 4.86 -36.36
CA LEU A 483 47.98 4.83 -35.21
C LEU A 483 49.42 5.09 -35.67
N LYS A 484 50.08 6.09 -35.06
CA LYS A 484 51.49 6.40 -35.24
C LYS A 484 52.33 5.84 -34.09
N VAL A 485 53.13 4.80 -34.38
CA VAL A 485 54.07 4.22 -33.42
C VAL A 485 55.44 4.88 -33.61
N LYS A 486 55.87 5.66 -32.60
CA LYS A 486 57.20 6.27 -32.55
C LYS A 486 58.22 5.26 -32.05
N ARG A 487 59.48 5.38 -32.47
CA ARG A 487 60.56 4.54 -31.93
C ARG A 487 60.76 4.81 -30.45
N LYS A 488 61.20 3.79 -29.72
CA LYS A 488 61.61 3.95 -28.32
C LYS A 488 62.79 4.92 -28.26
N PHE A 489 62.67 5.99 -27.49
CA PHE A 489 63.76 6.95 -27.30
C PHE A 489 64.99 6.24 -26.71
N GLN A 490 66.05 6.09 -27.51
CA GLN A 490 67.33 5.58 -27.05
C GLN A 490 68.26 6.76 -26.79
N ARG A 491 68.76 6.87 -25.56
CA ARG A 491 69.84 7.83 -25.27
C ARG A 491 71.07 7.46 -26.11
N HIS A 492 71.71 8.46 -26.70
CA HIS A 492 73.01 8.29 -27.34
C HIS A 492 74.00 7.84 -26.26
N HIS A 493 74.70 6.73 -26.51
CA HIS A 493 75.70 6.18 -25.57
C HIS A 493 77.11 6.72 -25.85
N GLY A 494 77.30 7.40 -26.98
CA GLY A 494 78.58 8.02 -27.34
C GLY A 494 78.80 9.36 -26.61
N ILE A 495 79.97 9.97 -26.78
CA ILE A 495 80.25 11.34 -26.35
C ILE A 495 79.79 12.31 -27.47
N PHE A 496 79.07 13.38 -27.10
CA PHE A 496 78.73 14.49 -27.99
C PHE A 496 79.96 15.39 -28.13
N HIS A 497 80.47 15.52 -29.34
CA HIS A 497 81.69 16.29 -29.58
C HIS A 497 81.52 17.18 -30.81
N CYS A 498 81.97 18.43 -30.68
CA CYS A 498 82.23 19.27 -31.84
C CYS A 498 83.49 18.71 -32.50
N CYS A 499 83.47 18.47 -33.82
CA CYS A 499 84.69 18.08 -34.51
C CYS A 499 85.69 19.25 -34.51
N SER A 500 86.49 19.30 -33.46
CA SER A 500 87.80 19.94 -33.39
C SER A 500 88.72 18.92 -32.74
N PHE A 501 89.35 18.08 -33.55
CA PHE A 501 90.41 17.15 -33.17
C PHE A 501 91.68 17.93 -32.78
N CYS A 502 91.59 18.79 -31.77
CA CYS A 502 92.74 19.50 -31.20
C CYS A 502 93.45 18.67 -30.11
N SER A 503 92.78 17.67 -29.54
CA SER A 503 93.33 16.88 -28.42
C SER A 503 94.09 15.60 -28.81
N SER A 504 94.25 15.29 -30.10
CA SER A 504 95.00 14.09 -30.54
C SER A 504 96.46 14.35 -30.91
N GLY A 505 96.96 15.59 -30.76
CA GLY A 505 98.36 15.94 -30.98
C GLY A 505 98.91 15.62 -32.39
N GLY A 506 98.04 15.37 -33.38
CA GLY A 506 98.47 15.01 -34.74
C GLY A 506 98.73 13.51 -34.97
N ALA A 507 98.16 12.60 -34.18
CA ALA A 507 98.21 11.16 -34.48
C ALA A 507 97.43 10.82 -35.78
N LYS A 508 98.08 10.11 -36.72
CA LYS A 508 97.59 9.84 -38.09
C LYS A 508 96.45 8.81 -38.20
N GLU A 509 96.00 8.20 -37.10
CA GLU A 509 95.11 7.01 -37.12
C GLU A 509 93.83 7.14 -36.27
N ALA A 510 93.29 8.35 -36.09
CA ALA A 510 92.00 8.50 -35.43
C ALA A 510 90.84 8.14 -36.39
N ARG A 511 90.07 7.10 -36.06
CA ARG A 511 88.82 6.74 -36.76
C ARG A 511 87.62 7.29 -35.99
N CYS A 512 86.82 8.16 -36.61
CA CYS A 512 85.52 8.56 -36.09
C CYS A 512 84.49 7.44 -36.37
N GLY A 513 83.39 7.39 -35.61
CA GLY A 513 82.29 6.45 -35.83
C GLY A 513 81.53 6.67 -37.16
N CYS A 514 81.75 7.81 -37.83
CA CYS A 514 81.37 8.02 -39.22
C CYS A 514 82.41 7.37 -40.17
N PRO A 515 82.02 6.81 -41.32
CA PRO A 515 82.92 6.11 -42.26
C PRO A 515 83.96 7.02 -42.98
N GLY A 516 84.22 8.22 -42.49
CA GLY A 516 85.17 9.17 -43.06
C GLY A 516 86.60 8.91 -42.59
N THR A 517 87.55 8.92 -43.52
CA THR A 517 89.00 8.85 -43.28
C THR A 517 89.64 10.13 -43.83
N MET A 518 90.56 10.74 -43.09
CA MET A 518 91.32 11.91 -43.56
C MET A 518 92.58 11.46 -44.32
N PRO A 519 92.90 12.01 -45.50
CA PRO A 519 94.20 11.82 -46.12
C PRO A 519 95.30 12.47 -45.27
N GLY A 520 96.42 11.78 -45.08
CA GLY A 520 97.51 12.23 -44.22
C GLY A 520 98.10 13.58 -44.66
N GLY A 521 98.33 14.48 -43.70
CA GLY A 521 99.01 15.76 -43.93
C GLY A 521 98.18 17.02 -43.67
N PHE A 522 96.90 16.90 -43.30
CA PHE A 522 96.05 18.07 -43.02
C PHE A 522 96.42 18.75 -41.69
N ARG A 523 96.83 20.02 -41.73
CA ARG A 523 97.05 20.87 -40.55
C ARG A 523 96.06 22.05 -40.59
N GLY A 524 94.92 21.88 -39.93
CA GLY A 524 93.88 22.92 -39.80
C GLY A 524 92.64 22.39 -39.07
N CYS A 525 91.79 23.29 -38.56
CA CYS A 525 90.48 22.91 -37.99
C CYS A 525 89.62 22.27 -39.08
N GLY A 526 89.28 20.99 -38.90
CA GLY A 526 88.61 20.17 -39.89
C GLY A 526 87.17 20.60 -40.14
N HIS A 527 86.96 21.45 -41.15
CA HIS A 527 85.67 21.60 -41.82
C HIS A 527 85.82 21.02 -43.23
N GLY A 528 85.00 20.02 -43.57
CA GLY A 528 84.75 19.67 -44.98
C GLY A 528 85.58 18.53 -45.59
N HIS A 529 85.64 17.35 -44.96
CA HIS A 529 85.92 16.13 -45.72
C HIS A 529 84.62 15.52 -46.27
N LYS A 530 84.71 14.79 -47.39
CA LYS A 530 83.55 14.08 -47.97
C LYS A 530 82.97 13.10 -46.93
N GLY A 531 81.66 13.19 -46.69
CA GLY A 531 80.93 12.37 -45.71
C GLY A 531 80.78 12.95 -44.30
N HIS A 532 81.17 14.22 -44.05
CA HIS A 532 81.05 14.85 -42.73
C HIS A 532 79.90 15.88 -42.63
N PRO A 533 79.12 15.94 -41.54
CA PRO A 533 77.96 16.83 -41.43
C PRO A 533 78.27 18.28 -41.01
N GLY A 534 79.51 18.59 -40.63
CA GLY A 534 79.95 19.97 -40.32
C GLY A 534 79.37 20.60 -39.03
N LYS A 535 78.66 19.82 -38.19
CA LYS A 535 78.07 20.24 -36.91
C LYS A 535 78.46 19.27 -35.77
N PRO A 536 78.39 19.69 -34.48
CA PRO A 536 78.60 18.79 -33.35
C PRO A 536 77.65 17.59 -33.43
N HIS A 537 78.17 16.40 -33.12
CA HIS A 537 77.40 15.17 -33.25
C HIS A 537 77.79 14.09 -32.23
N TRP A 538 76.91 13.11 -32.05
CA TRP A 538 77.15 11.96 -31.18
C TRP A 538 78.04 10.91 -31.85
N SER A 539 79.13 10.53 -31.19
CA SER A 539 80.08 9.53 -31.69
C SER A 539 79.49 8.13 -31.94
N CYS A 540 78.37 7.79 -31.28
CA CYS A 540 77.73 6.49 -31.46
C CYS A 540 77.08 6.34 -32.83
N CYS A 541 76.45 7.38 -33.39
CA CYS A 541 75.62 7.28 -34.60
C CYS A 541 75.73 8.46 -35.59
N GLY A 542 76.47 9.52 -35.27
CA GLY A 542 76.62 10.68 -36.15
C GLY A 542 75.48 11.72 -36.07
N SER A 543 74.51 11.56 -35.16
CA SER A 543 73.39 12.50 -35.03
C SER A 543 73.82 13.86 -34.45
N VAL A 544 73.33 14.95 -35.04
CA VAL A 544 73.63 16.34 -34.64
C VAL A 544 72.65 16.92 -33.63
N LEU A 545 71.58 16.19 -33.30
CA LEU A 545 70.52 16.61 -32.39
C LEU A 545 70.71 15.94 -31.02
N GLU A 546 70.77 16.75 -29.95
CA GLU A 546 70.95 16.27 -28.57
C GLU A 546 69.81 15.34 -28.14
N SER A 547 68.57 15.68 -28.49
CA SER A 547 67.35 14.89 -28.25
C SER A 547 66.87 14.23 -29.54
N SER A 548 67.60 13.20 -30.01
CA SER A 548 67.23 12.46 -31.21
C SER A 548 67.46 10.95 -31.06
N GLU A 549 66.85 10.17 -31.94
CA GLU A 549 66.99 8.71 -31.98
C GLU A 549 68.40 8.29 -32.43
N CYS A 550 69.01 7.31 -31.75
CA CYS A 550 70.29 6.72 -32.17
C CYS A 550 70.05 5.67 -33.28
N VAL A 551 70.64 5.86 -34.46
CA VAL A 551 70.39 5.00 -35.64
C VAL A 551 71.12 3.65 -35.57
N ARG A 552 72.06 3.47 -34.63
CA ARG A 552 72.85 2.25 -34.49
C ARG A 552 72.18 1.27 -33.53
N SER A 553 71.61 0.19 -34.09
CA SER A 553 71.14 -0.96 -33.32
C SER A 553 72.35 -1.76 -32.81
N LEU A 554 72.35 -2.14 -31.53
CA LEU A 554 73.36 -3.01 -30.92
C LEU A 554 73.30 -4.41 -31.56
N VAL A 555 74.03 -4.61 -32.65
CA VAL A 555 74.37 -5.94 -33.16
C VAL A 555 75.77 -6.29 -32.64
N SER A 556 75.85 -7.28 -31.76
CA SER A 556 77.09 -7.90 -31.27
C SER A 556 78.02 -8.29 -32.44
N GLY A 557 79.25 -7.78 -32.43
CA GLY A 557 80.26 -8.13 -33.42
C GLY A 557 81.59 -7.42 -33.17
N SER A 558 82.43 -8.03 -32.33
CA SER A 558 83.83 -7.66 -32.15
C SER A 558 84.59 -7.76 -33.48
N HIS A 559 85.02 -6.63 -34.04
CA HIS A 559 86.13 -6.61 -34.99
C HIS A 559 87.35 -5.95 -34.32
N ARG A 560 88.05 -6.76 -33.52
CA ARG A 560 89.48 -6.56 -33.22
C ARG A 560 90.28 -6.76 -34.52
N GLY A 561 90.54 -5.68 -35.25
CA GLY A 561 91.56 -5.68 -36.30
C GLY A 561 92.95 -5.72 -35.66
N HIS A 562 93.66 -6.83 -35.86
CA HIS A 562 94.98 -7.10 -35.30
C HIS A 562 96.05 -6.13 -35.82
N VAL A 563 96.88 -5.67 -34.88
CA VAL A 563 98.21 -5.12 -35.11
C VAL A 563 99.09 -6.22 -35.75
N ARG A 564 99.74 -5.92 -36.88
CA ARG A 564 100.99 -6.58 -37.27
C ARG A 564 102.06 -5.50 -37.39
N THR A 565 102.98 -5.54 -36.45
CA THR A 565 104.30 -4.90 -36.50
C THR A 565 105.10 -5.46 -37.67
N VAL A 566 105.77 -4.58 -38.41
CA VAL A 566 107.09 -4.84 -38.99
C VAL A 566 107.92 -3.60 -38.70
N GLU A 567 108.95 -3.76 -37.87
CA GLU A 567 110.06 -2.81 -37.74
C GLU A 567 111.05 -3.05 -38.90
N LEU A 568 111.63 -1.92 -39.35
CA LEU A 568 112.60 -1.70 -40.44
C LEU A 568 112.05 -1.65 -41.87
#